data_AF-A0A4S8I3J6-F1
#
_entry.id   AF-A0A4S8I3J6-F1
#
_cell.length_a   1.000
_cell.length_b   1.000
_cell.length_c   1.000
_cell.angle_alpha   90.00
_cell.angle_beta   90.00
_cell.angle_gamma   90.00
#
_symmetry.space_group_name_H-M   'P 1'
#
loop_
_entity.id
_entity.type
_entity.pdbx_description
1 polymer ?
#
loop_
_entity_poly.entity_id
_entity_poly.type
_entity_poly.pdbx_seq_one_letter_code
_entity_poly.pdbx_strand_id
1 'polypeptide(L)'
;MFIKQLYTGCLSEAAYYIESDGIAAIVDPLRDVDSYLQLARERNATIKYIFESHFHADFVSGHLDLQKATGAPIVYGPNTETHFPIHLAKDGEIFQLGKVSIEVLHTPGHTVESTCYLLRDETSKPHAVFTGDTLFVGEVGRPDLSSGEMSKEELASLLYDSLNGKLASLPDDVIVYPAHGPGSNCGKNLGPATSSTIGEEKQSNYALQSQTKEEFIKAVTTDLPAAPLYFPINARINKEGYDSLDKIMEAALTPLSPADFKKWMENEDTIILDTRSAGDFTKQFVPGSISIGLEGRFAEWAGSLLPFDKPIILVTEEGQERESVVRLARVGFSQIHGYLAGGVEAWRQAGEEIDLIIDVEVDELAMDMPYDDHLVAVDVRREAEFADGHVRGAVNFPLNDLTDPGSMANIEELQNLYIYCGSGYRSVIAASLMKRQGIHNLRNVLGGFNAIRVQEGIEIVKDNSVLN
;
A
#
# COMPACT_ATOMS: atom_id res chain seq x y z
N MET A 1 -13.34 -1.14 -29.21
CA MET A 1 -12.57 -0.64 -28.05
C MET A 1 -13.15 -1.22 -26.77
N PHE A 2 -12.29 -1.68 -25.88
CA PHE A 2 -12.61 -2.24 -24.56
C PHE A 2 -11.63 -1.68 -23.53
N ILE A 3 -12.14 -1.24 -22.39
CA ILE A 3 -11.34 -0.73 -21.26
C ILE A 3 -11.81 -1.47 -20.02
N LYS A 4 -10.88 -2.00 -19.23
CA LYS A 4 -11.16 -2.61 -17.93
C LYS A 4 -10.16 -2.07 -16.90
N GLN A 5 -10.70 -1.50 -15.82
CA GLN A 5 -9.94 -1.19 -14.61
C GLN A 5 -9.79 -2.48 -13.80
N LEU A 6 -8.56 -2.77 -13.36
CA LEU A 6 -8.22 -3.84 -12.44
C LEU A 6 -7.76 -3.16 -11.14
N TYR A 7 -8.65 -3.12 -10.14
CA TYR A 7 -8.42 -2.36 -8.91
C TYR A 7 -7.98 -3.25 -7.76
N THR A 8 -6.89 -2.88 -7.10
CA THR A 8 -6.28 -3.62 -5.98
C THR A 8 -6.59 -2.94 -4.65
N GLY A 9 -7.65 -3.39 -3.98
CA GLY A 9 -8.18 -2.72 -2.79
C GLY A 9 -7.20 -2.52 -1.62
N CYS A 10 -6.23 -3.41 -1.41
CA CYS A 10 -5.27 -3.26 -0.30
C CYS A 10 -4.23 -2.15 -0.52
N LEU A 11 -3.93 -1.81 -1.77
CA LEU A 11 -3.02 -0.73 -2.17
C LEU A 11 -3.76 0.51 -2.66
N SER A 12 -5.06 0.37 -2.93
CA SER A 12 -5.88 1.41 -3.58
C SER A 12 -5.35 1.79 -4.96
N GLU A 13 -4.76 0.82 -5.66
CA GLU A 13 -4.11 0.95 -6.97
C GLU A 13 -5.05 0.49 -8.09
N ALA A 14 -4.90 1.08 -9.28
CA ALA A 14 -5.69 0.84 -10.46
C ALA A 14 -4.80 0.66 -11.71
N ALA A 15 -4.73 -0.58 -12.18
CA ALA A 15 -4.16 -0.91 -13.48
C ALA A 15 -5.25 -0.90 -14.56
N TYR A 16 -4.87 -0.65 -15.81
CA TYR A 16 -5.82 -0.59 -16.92
C TYR A 16 -5.45 -1.52 -18.06
N TYR A 17 -6.41 -2.36 -18.46
CA TYR A 17 -6.35 -3.13 -19.69
C TYR A 17 -7.17 -2.42 -20.78
N ILE A 18 -6.52 -2.06 -21.88
CA ILE A 18 -7.12 -1.35 -23.01
C ILE A 18 -6.95 -2.23 -24.25
N GLU A 19 -8.01 -2.48 -25.01
CA GLU A 19 -7.95 -3.31 -26.21
C GLU A 19 -8.81 -2.77 -27.35
N SER A 20 -8.28 -2.89 -28.56
CA SER A 20 -9.03 -2.67 -29.79
C SER A 20 -8.51 -3.57 -30.89
N ASP A 21 -9.42 -4.26 -31.58
CA ASP A 21 -9.13 -5.11 -32.73
C ASP A 21 -8.04 -6.16 -32.49
N GLY A 22 -8.04 -6.78 -31.30
CA GLY A 22 -7.08 -7.83 -30.93
C GLY A 22 -5.70 -7.30 -30.54
N ILE A 23 -5.53 -5.99 -30.36
CA ILE A 23 -4.30 -5.39 -29.84
C ILE A 23 -4.60 -4.74 -28.50
N ALA A 24 -3.83 -5.12 -27.48
CA ALA A 24 -4.00 -4.64 -26.10
C ALA A 24 -2.79 -3.83 -25.60
N ALA A 25 -3.05 -2.95 -24.66
CA ALA A 25 -2.05 -2.25 -23.86
C ALA A 25 -2.43 -2.34 -22.39
N ILE A 26 -1.42 -2.43 -21.53
CA ILE A 26 -1.59 -2.34 -20.07
C ILE A 26 -0.99 -1.02 -19.60
N VAL A 27 -1.69 -0.30 -18.74
CA VAL A 27 -1.17 0.88 -18.03
C VAL A 27 -1.00 0.51 -16.55
N ASP A 28 0.18 0.80 -16.01
CA ASP A 28 0.55 0.61 -14.61
C ASP A 28 0.28 -0.81 -14.09
N PRO A 29 0.86 -1.87 -14.71
CA PRO A 29 0.64 -3.23 -14.26
C PRO A 29 1.14 -3.47 -12.83
N LEU A 30 0.30 -4.09 -12.00
CA LEU A 30 0.69 -4.63 -10.72
C LEU A 30 1.68 -5.80 -10.89
N ARG A 31 2.37 -6.14 -9.79
CA ARG A 31 3.37 -7.19 -9.72
C ARG A 31 2.98 -8.53 -10.34
N ASP A 32 1.79 -9.03 -10.01
CA ASP A 32 1.25 -10.29 -10.52
C ASP A 32 0.50 -10.07 -11.84
N VAL A 33 1.11 -10.53 -12.93
CA VAL A 33 0.70 -10.20 -14.30
C VAL A 33 -0.33 -11.16 -14.90
N ASP A 34 -0.67 -12.24 -14.17
CA ASP A 34 -1.52 -13.32 -14.65
C ASP A 34 -2.91 -12.83 -15.07
N SER A 35 -3.46 -11.85 -14.35
CA SER A 35 -4.78 -11.28 -14.64
C SER A 35 -4.84 -10.61 -16.03
N TYR A 36 -3.77 -9.90 -16.42
CA TYR A 36 -3.66 -9.27 -17.73
C TYR A 36 -3.49 -10.31 -18.85
N LEU A 37 -2.63 -11.31 -18.61
CA LEU A 37 -2.37 -12.39 -19.57
C LEU A 37 -3.61 -13.27 -19.79
N GLN A 38 -4.37 -13.56 -18.73
CA GLN A 38 -5.64 -14.27 -18.84
C GLN A 38 -6.65 -13.46 -19.65
N LEU A 39 -6.82 -12.17 -19.33
CA LEU A 39 -7.76 -11.32 -20.04
C LEU A 39 -7.40 -11.16 -21.53
N ALA A 40 -6.12 -11.06 -21.86
CA ALA A 40 -5.65 -11.04 -23.24
C ALA A 40 -6.02 -12.34 -23.99
N ARG A 41 -5.82 -13.50 -23.36
CA ARG A 41 -6.21 -14.81 -23.92
C ARG A 41 -7.71 -14.92 -24.14
N GLU A 42 -8.52 -14.54 -23.15
CA GLU A 42 -9.99 -14.56 -23.24
C GLU A 42 -10.51 -13.67 -24.38
N ARG A 43 -9.80 -12.58 -24.67
CA ARG A 43 -10.15 -11.64 -25.74
C ARG A 43 -9.47 -11.91 -27.07
N ASN A 44 -8.68 -12.98 -27.19
CA ASN A 44 -7.83 -13.25 -28.36
C ASN A 44 -7.00 -12.02 -28.78
N ALA A 45 -6.44 -11.32 -27.80
CA ALA A 45 -5.66 -10.11 -28.00
C ALA A 45 -4.19 -10.31 -27.67
N THR A 46 -3.32 -9.55 -28.34
CA THR A 46 -1.89 -9.50 -28.07
C THR A 46 -1.57 -8.22 -27.32
N ILE A 47 -0.96 -8.34 -26.13
CA ILE A 47 -0.43 -7.19 -25.39
C ILE A 47 0.78 -6.66 -26.17
N LYS A 48 0.66 -5.44 -26.68
CA LYS A 48 1.65 -4.79 -27.55
C LYS A 48 2.43 -3.70 -26.82
N TYR A 49 1.87 -3.10 -25.78
CA TYR A 49 2.51 -2.03 -25.02
C TYR A 49 2.25 -2.21 -23.53
N ILE A 50 3.27 -1.87 -22.75
CA ILE A 50 3.19 -1.76 -21.29
C ILE A 50 3.55 -0.31 -20.98
N PHE A 51 2.59 0.48 -20.56
CA PHE A 51 2.77 1.88 -20.23
C PHE A 51 2.92 2.03 -18.74
N GLU A 52 3.94 2.75 -18.32
CA GLU A 52 4.14 3.17 -16.93
C GLU A 52 3.97 4.67 -16.86
N SER A 53 3.07 5.14 -16.00
CA SER A 53 2.84 6.57 -15.81
C SER A 53 4.00 7.24 -15.09
N HIS A 54 4.62 6.55 -14.13
CA HIS A 54 5.74 7.04 -13.32
C HIS A 54 6.45 5.88 -12.60
N PHE A 55 7.53 6.16 -11.86
CA PHE A 55 8.06 5.19 -10.90
C PHE A 55 7.18 5.13 -9.66
N HIS A 56 6.31 4.12 -9.60
CA HIS A 56 5.43 3.88 -8.45
C HIS A 56 6.25 3.70 -7.16
N ALA A 57 5.81 4.34 -6.09
CA ALA A 57 6.49 4.29 -4.79
C ALA A 57 5.77 3.36 -3.80
N ASP A 58 4.50 3.07 -3.99
CA ASP A 58 3.68 2.31 -3.05
C ASP A 58 3.59 0.82 -3.43
N PHE A 59 3.98 0.45 -4.65
CA PHE A 59 4.08 -0.95 -5.09
C PHE A 59 5.22 -1.16 -6.08
N VAL A 60 5.60 -2.42 -6.26
CA VAL A 60 6.51 -2.86 -7.32
C VAL A 60 5.67 -3.28 -8.52
N SER A 61 5.83 -2.56 -9.63
CA SER A 61 5.10 -2.85 -10.86
C SER A 61 5.52 -4.22 -11.44
N GLY A 62 4.64 -4.82 -12.24
CA GLY A 62 4.89 -6.06 -12.99
C GLY A 62 5.46 -5.85 -14.39
N HIS A 63 5.90 -4.64 -14.75
CA HIS A 63 6.37 -4.31 -16.10
C HIS A 63 7.45 -5.26 -16.67
N LEU A 64 8.44 -5.69 -15.88
CA LEU A 64 9.48 -6.61 -16.36
C LEU A 64 8.94 -8.04 -16.55
N ASP A 65 8.11 -8.51 -15.63
CA ASP A 65 7.49 -9.84 -15.74
C ASP A 65 6.53 -9.90 -16.94
N LEU A 66 5.75 -8.83 -17.15
CA LEU A 66 4.84 -8.72 -18.29
C LEU A 66 5.61 -8.58 -19.61
N GLN A 67 6.70 -7.79 -19.64
CA GLN A 67 7.58 -7.71 -20.80
C GLN A 67 8.18 -9.08 -21.14
N LYS A 68 8.68 -9.81 -20.14
CA LYS A 68 9.25 -11.15 -20.34
C LYS A 68 8.21 -12.13 -20.89
N ALA A 69 6.97 -12.06 -20.41
CA ALA A 69 5.89 -12.93 -20.84
C ALA A 69 5.35 -12.62 -22.25
N THR A 70 5.42 -11.36 -22.70
CA THR A 70 4.72 -10.90 -23.92
C THR A 70 5.66 -10.41 -25.03
N GLY A 71 6.89 -10.01 -24.68
CA GLY A 71 7.80 -9.28 -25.57
C GLY A 71 7.42 -7.82 -25.81
N ALA A 72 6.36 -7.31 -25.16
CA ALA A 72 5.93 -5.92 -25.32
C ALA A 72 6.98 -4.94 -24.73
N PRO A 73 7.31 -3.83 -25.43
CA PRO A 73 8.16 -2.79 -24.86
C PRO A 73 7.47 -2.15 -23.65
N ILE A 74 8.30 -1.83 -22.65
CA ILE A 74 7.93 -0.98 -21.53
C ILE A 74 8.11 0.46 -21.99
N VAL A 75 7.07 1.25 -21.89
CA VAL A 75 7.01 2.63 -22.33
C VAL A 75 6.93 3.51 -21.09
N TYR A 76 7.89 4.41 -20.98
CA TYR A 76 7.94 5.47 -19.99
C TYR A 76 8.03 6.82 -20.71
N GLY A 77 7.57 7.89 -20.05
CA GLY A 77 7.66 9.24 -20.60
C GLY A 77 9.05 9.88 -20.49
N PRO A 78 9.18 11.15 -20.90
CA PRO A 78 10.43 11.89 -20.87
C PRO A 78 11.11 11.92 -19.50
N ASN A 79 12.43 12.09 -19.50
CA ASN A 79 13.28 12.18 -18.29
C ASN A 79 13.38 10.90 -17.45
N THR A 80 12.89 9.77 -17.97
CA THR A 80 13.04 8.47 -17.31
C THR A 80 14.44 7.89 -17.51
N GLU A 81 15.05 7.43 -16.41
CA GLU A 81 16.31 6.68 -16.41
C GLU A 81 16.14 5.36 -15.66
N THR A 82 16.50 4.24 -16.29
CA THR A 82 16.34 2.88 -15.75
C THR A 82 17.60 2.05 -15.94
N HIS A 83 17.72 0.95 -15.19
CA HIS A 83 18.78 -0.06 -15.40
C HIS A 83 18.39 -1.19 -16.36
N PHE A 84 17.23 -1.08 -16.99
CA PHE A 84 16.67 -2.03 -17.96
C PHE A 84 16.17 -1.30 -19.20
N PRO A 85 16.05 -1.97 -20.37
CA PRO A 85 15.66 -1.32 -21.60
C PRO A 85 14.19 -0.84 -21.57
N ILE A 86 13.99 0.42 -21.96
CA ILE A 86 12.68 1.05 -22.10
C ILE A 86 12.55 1.71 -23.48
N HIS A 87 11.31 1.90 -23.93
CA HIS A 87 10.98 2.89 -24.94
C HIS A 87 10.77 4.23 -24.22
N LEU A 88 11.75 5.13 -24.33
CA LEU A 88 11.67 6.48 -23.79
C LEU A 88 10.80 7.35 -24.72
N ALA A 89 9.52 7.46 -24.40
CA ALA A 89 8.55 8.19 -25.21
C ALA A 89 8.77 9.70 -25.15
N LYS A 90 8.42 10.38 -26.23
CA LYS A 90 8.38 11.85 -26.29
C LYS A 90 6.98 12.36 -25.98
N ASP A 91 6.90 13.58 -25.46
CA ASP A 91 5.64 14.29 -25.37
C ASP A 91 4.97 14.41 -26.75
N GLY A 92 3.68 14.09 -26.82
CA GLY A 92 2.89 14.03 -28.06
C GLY A 92 3.15 12.79 -28.93
N GLU A 93 3.97 11.82 -28.49
CA GLU A 93 4.17 10.58 -29.24
C GLU A 93 2.89 9.72 -29.27
N ILE A 94 2.60 9.13 -30.44
CA ILE A 94 1.37 8.38 -30.67
C ILE A 94 1.67 6.88 -30.87
N PHE A 95 1.01 6.05 -30.09
CA PHE A 95 1.09 4.59 -30.13
C PHE A 95 -0.20 4.00 -30.70
N GLN A 96 -0.10 3.29 -31.83
CA GLN A 96 -1.27 2.69 -32.48
C GLN A 96 -1.69 1.38 -31.80
N LEU A 97 -2.96 1.33 -31.37
CA LEU A 97 -3.59 0.20 -30.69
C LEU A 97 -4.84 -0.26 -31.44
N GLY A 98 -4.68 -1.18 -32.41
CA GLY A 98 -5.78 -1.59 -33.28
C GLY A 98 -6.37 -0.40 -34.02
N LYS A 99 -7.66 -0.12 -33.78
CA LYS A 99 -8.37 1.03 -34.38
C LYS A 99 -8.28 2.33 -33.59
N VAL A 100 -7.72 2.30 -32.38
CA VAL A 100 -7.57 3.47 -31.49
C VAL A 100 -6.08 3.80 -31.32
N SER A 101 -5.77 4.93 -30.68
CA SER A 101 -4.40 5.30 -30.39
C SER A 101 -4.24 5.88 -28.99
N ILE A 102 -3.03 5.78 -28.45
CA ILE A 102 -2.64 6.41 -27.18
C ILE A 102 -1.61 7.49 -27.49
N GLU A 103 -1.88 8.72 -27.07
CA GLU A 103 -0.96 9.84 -27.13
C GLU A 103 -0.33 10.10 -25.76
N VAL A 104 0.99 10.30 -25.75
CA VAL A 104 1.76 10.59 -24.54
C VAL A 104 1.64 12.06 -24.19
N LEU A 105 1.27 12.34 -22.94
CA LEU A 105 1.25 13.68 -22.36
C LEU A 105 2.22 13.70 -21.17
N HIS A 106 3.39 14.30 -21.35
CA HIS A 106 4.36 14.45 -20.25
C HIS A 106 3.82 15.44 -19.21
N THR A 107 3.53 14.97 -18.02
CA THR A 107 2.84 15.72 -16.97
C THR A 107 3.64 15.66 -15.67
N PRO A 108 4.87 16.23 -15.63
CA PRO A 108 5.67 16.22 -14.43
C PRO A 108 4.95 16.96 -13.30
N GLY A 109 5.14 16.48 -12.07
CA GLY A 109 4.50 17.07 -10.91
C GLY A 109 4.57 16.15 -9.70
N HIS A 110 3.91 15.00 -9.77
CA HIS A 110 4.07 13.94 -8.76
C HIS A 110 5.50 13.40 -8.76
N THR A 111 5.99 13.06 -9.95
CA THR A 111 7.40 12.79 -10.24
C THR A 111 7.84 13.57 -11.49
N VAL A 112 9.14 13.56 -11.80
CA VAL A 112 9.71 14.32 -12.93
C VAL A 112 9.41 13.67 -14.29
N GLU A 113 9.21 12.36 -14.30
CA GLU A 113 8.88 11.55 -15.47
C GLU A 113 7.38 11.25 -15.61
N SER A 114 6.57 11.67 -14.64
CA SER A 114 5.12 11.49 -14.62
C SER A 114 4.49 11.83 -15.97
N THR A 115 3.68 10.91 -16.46
CA THR A 115 3.13 10.93 -17.82
C THR A 115 1.70 10.42 -17.82
N CYS A 116 0.80 11.20 -18.41
CA CYS A 116 -0.57 10.78 -18.70
C CYS A 116 -0.64 10.16 -20.10
N TYR A 117 -1.53 9.19 -20.27
CA TYR A 117 -1.76 8.51 -21.54
C TYR A 117 -3.17 8.82 -22.06
N LEU A 118 -3.26 9.60 -23.14
CA LEU A 118 -4.53 10.02 -23.73
C LEU A 118 -4.99 9.02 -24.78
N LEU A 119 -6.05 8.28 -24.48
CA LEU A 119 -6.71 7.39 -25.44
C LEU A 119 -7.59 8.20 -26.39
N ARG A 120 -7.32 8.05 -27.68
CA ARG A 120 -8.11 8.61 -28.77
C ARG A 120 -8.90 7.53 -29.47
N ASP A 121 -10.19 7.79 -29.73
CA ASP A 121 -11.07 6.85 -30.41
C ASP A 121 -10.73 6.65 -31.89
N GLU A 122 -11.53 5.84 -32.60
CA GLU A 122 -11.34 5.55 -34.02
C GLU A 122 -11.47 6.78 -34.94
N THR A 123 -12.01 7.89 -34.42
CA THR A 123 -12.13 9.19 -35.10
C THR A 123 -11.05 10.19 -34.67
N SER A 124 -10.05 9.72 -33.90
CA SER A 124 -8.96 10.52 -33.31
C SER A 124 -9.40 11.53 -32.25
N LYS A 125 -10.63 11.42 -31.71
CA LYS A 125 -11.11 12.28 -30.63
C LYS A 125 -10.62 11.77 -29.27
N PRO A 126 -10.24 12.66 -28.34
CA PRO A 126 -10.00 12.30 -26.94
C PRO A 126 -11.20 11.54 -26.37
N HIS A 127 -10.96 10.37 -25.77
CA HIS A 127 -12.00 9.54 -25.17
C HIS A 127 -11.78 9.34 -23.67
N ALA A 128 -10.56 8.98 -23.27
CA ALA A 128 -10.18 8.81 -21.89
C ALA A 128 -8.72 9.21 -21.70
N VAL A 129 -8.33 9.59 -20.48
CA VAL A 129 -6.95 9.85 -20.10
C VAL A 129 -6.61 9.04 -18.85
N PHE A 130 -5.54 8.25 -18.94
CA PHE A 130 -4.96 7.56 -17.81
C PHE A 130 -3.97 8.51 -17.15
N THR A 131 -4.32 9.02 -15.97
CA THR A 131 -3.65 10.19 -15.37
C THR A 131 -2.50 9.82 -14.43
N GLY A 132 -2.27 8.53 -14.21
CA GLY A 132 -1.34 8.08 -13.18
C GLY A 132 -1.66 8.76 -11.85
N ASP A 133 -0.62 9.30 -11.22
CA ASP A 133 -0.73 10.10 -10.00
C ASP A 133 -0.66 11.62 -10.29
N THR A 134 -0.83 12.07 -11.53
CA THR A 134 -0.90 13.51 -11.83
C THR A 134 -2.22 14.12 -11.36
N LEU A 135 -3.34 13.46 -11.65
CA LEU A 135 -4.69 13.91 -11.33
C LEU A 135 -5.52 12.74 -10.82
N PHE A 136 -6.11 12.90 -9.65
CA PHE A 136 -7.06 11.95 -9.06
C PHE A 136 -8.49 12.50 -9.13
N VAL A 137 -9.45 11.72 -8.64
CA VAL A 137 -10.83 12.19 -8.45
C VAL A 137 -10.88 13.12 -7.23
N GLY A 138 -11.02 14.42 -7.49
CA GLY A 138 -11.11 15.47 -6.47
C GLY A 138 -9.78 15.85 -5.78
N GLU A 139 -8.65 15.30 -6.23
CA GLU A 139 -7.32 15.48 -5.62
C GLU A 139 -6.21 15.41 -6.69
N VAL A 140 -4.95 15.66 -6.31
CA VAL A 140 -3.76 15.49 -7.16
C VAL A 140 -2.66 14.71 -6.43
N GLY A 141 -1.67 14.22 -7.19
CA GLY A 141 -0.48 13.58 -6.63
C GLY A 141 0.30 14.52 -5.73
N ARG A 142 0.80 13.96 -4.62
CA ARG A 142 1.68 14.73 -3.75
C ARG A 142 3.04 14.97 -4.42
N PRO A 143 3.60 16.19 -4.34
CA PRO A 143 4.87 16.54 -4.98
C PRO A 143 6.10 16.30 -4.09
N ASP A 144 5.97 15.57 -2.97
CA ASP A 144 7.03 15.35 -1.98
C ASP A 144 7.61 13.92 -1.99
N LEU A 145 7.15 13.06 -2.90
CA LEU A 145 7.53 11.63 -2.95
C LEU A 145 8.66 11.32 -3.94
N SER A 146 9.01 12.27 -4.80
CA SER A 146 10.10 12.10 -5.76
C SER A 146 11.46 12.06 -5.06
N SER A 147 12.29 11.07 -5.39
CA SER A 147 13.66 10.95 -4.86
C SER A 147 14.68 11.84 -5.59
N GLY A 148 14.23 12.81 -6.37
CA GLY A 148 15.06 13.69 -7.19
C GLY A 148 15.66 14.88 -6.42
N GLU A 149 16.43 15.71 -7.12
CA GLU A 149 17.05 16.93 -6.55
C GLU A 149 16.04 18.07 -6.37
N MET A 150 14.86 17.98 -6.98
CA MET A 150 13.85 19.05 -6.96
C MET A 150 13.13 19.10 -5.61
N SER A 151 12.86 20.31 -5.12
CA SER A 151 12.01 20.50 -3.94
C SER A 151 10.54 20.19 -4.24
N LYS A 152 9.77 19.95 -3.17
CA LYS A 152 8.31 19.75 -3.30
C LYS A 152 7.60 20.96 -3.92
N GLU A 153 8.09 22.17 -3.69
CA GLU A 153 7.54 23.40 -4.30
C GLU A 153 7.86 23.49 -5.79
N GLU A 154 9.04 23.04 -6.22
CA GLU A 154 9.40 22.98 -7.64
C GLU A 154 8.57 21.93 -8.38
N LEU A 155 8.36 20.77 -7.76
CA LEU A 155 7.47 19.73 -8.29
C LEU A 155 6.01 20.18 -8.32
N ALA A 156 5.51 20.85 -7.28
CA ALA A 156 4.18 21.47 -7.28
C ALA A 156 4.03 22.52 -8.39
N SER A 157 5.09 23.29 -8.66
CA SER A 157 5.12 24.25 -9.77
C SER A 157 4.98 23.56 -11.13
N LEU A 158 5.66 22.43 -11.35
CA LEU A 158 5.49 21.62 -12.55
C LEU A 158 4.09 21.01 -12.65
N LEU A 159 3.56 20.50 -11.54
CA LEU A 159 2.22 19.92 -11.47
C LEU A 159 1.14 20.92 -11.90
N TYR A 160 1.24 22.18 -11.44
CA TYR A 160 0.35 23.25 -11.87
C TYR A 160 0.36 23.46 -13.39
N ASP A 161 1.55 23.48 -14.00
CA ASP A 161 1.70 23.68 -15.44
C ASP A 161 1.16 22.48 -16.23
N SER A 162 1.39 21.26 -15.73
CA SER A 162 0.87 20.02 -16.31
C SER A 162 -0.67 19.97 -16.30
N LEU A 163 -1.28 20.32 -15.17
CA LEU A 163 -2.73 20.35 -14.99
C LEU A 163 -3.37 21.40 -15.90
N ASN A 164 -2.91 22.65 -15.84
CA ASN A 164 -3.54 23.76 -16.56
C ASN A 164 -3.19 23.78 -18.06
N GLY A 165 -1.97 23.38 -18.41
CA GLY A 165 -1.48 23.40 -19.78
C GLY A 165 -1.92 22.20 -20.62
N LYS A 166 -2.13 21.03 -19.99
CA LYS A 166 -2.47 19.78 -20.70
C LYS A 166 -3.86 19.29 -20.34
N LEU A 167 -4.08 18.90 -19.09
CA LEU A 167 -5.32 18.20 -18.71
C LEU A 167 -6.56 19.10 -18.77
N ALA A 168 -6.47 20.33 -18.27
CA ALA A 168 -7.57 21.30 -18.33
C ALA A 168 -7.95 21.72 -19.76
N SER A 169 -7.06 21.50 -20.74
CA SER A 169 -7.35 21.78 -22.15
C SER A 169 -8.18 20.70 -22.85
N LEU A 170 -8.32 19.53 -22.22
CA LEU A 170 -9.08 18.41 -22.77
C LEU A 170 -10.61 18.70 -22.74
N PRO A 171 -11.38 18.10 -23.68
CA PRO A 171 -12.85 18.16 -23.65
C PRO A 171 -13.42 17.62 -22.34
N ASP A 172 -14.53 18.22 -21.90
CA ASP A 172 -15.13 17.91 -20.60
C ASP A 172 -15.66 16.47 -20.49
N ASP A 173 -15.99 15.83 -21.62
CA ASP A 173 -16.47 14.45 -21.71
C ASP A 173 -15.37 13.40 -21.69
N VAL A 174 -14.08 13.80 -21.67
CA VAL A 174 -12.96 12.86 -21.53
C VAL A 174 -12.98 12.24 -20.14
N ILE A 175 -12.99 10.90 -20.10
CA ILE A 175 -12.98 10.13 -18.85
C ILE A 175 -11.59 10.20 -18.21
N VAL A 176 -11.53 10.41 -16.91
CA VAL A 176 -10.30 10.41 -16.11
C VAL A 176 -10.15 9.08 -15.39
N TYR A 177 -9.00 8.43 -15.61
CA TYR A 177 -8.61 7.15 -15.01
C TYR A 177 -7.28 7.28 -14.25
N PRO A 178 -7.32 7.58 -12.94
CA PRO A 178 -6.11 7.70 -12.13
C PRO A 178 -5.47 6.35 -11.78
N ALA A 179 -4.19 6.32 -11.38
CA ALA A 179 -3.55 5.10 -10.90
C ALA A 179 -3.93 4.73 -9.46
N HIS A 180 -4.47 5.69 -8.68
CA HIS A 180 -4.91 5.44 -7.31
C HIS A 180 -6.30 5.98 -6.98
N GLY A 181 -6.91 5.37 -5.96
CA GLY A 181 -8.23 5.73 -5.46
C GLY A 181 -8.32 5.76 -3.92
N PRO A 182 -9.53 5.66 -3.36
CA PRO A 182 -9.78 5.89 -1.93
C PRO A 182 -8.85 5.07 -1.02
N GLY A 183 -8.19 5.76 -0.11
CA GLY A 183 -7.28 5.18 0.89
C GLY A 183 -5.80 5.11 0.49
N SER A 184 -5.40 5.49 -0.73
CA SER A 184 -3.97 5.57 -1.08
C SER A 184 -3.27 6.72 -0.33
N ASN A 185 -1.98 6.53 -0.01
CA ASN A 185 -1.12 7.56 0.57
C ASN A 185 -0.45 8.43 -0.50
N CYS A 186 -0.70 8.21 -1.80
CA CYS A 186 -0.16 9.02 -2.90
C CYS A 186 -0.92 10.33 -3.11
N GLY A 187 -2.14 10.46 -2.57
CA GLY A 187 -2.92 11.69 -2.52
C GLY A 187 -3.24 12.10 -1.07
N LYS A 188 -3.61 13.38 -0.87
CA LYS A 188 -3.95 13.91 0.47
C LYS A 188 -5.33 13.42 0.94
N ASN A 189 -6.37 13.59 0.13
CA ASN A 189 -7.76 13.21 0.46
C ASN A 189 -8.49 12.61 -0.75
N LEU A 190 -8.23 11.34 -1.06
CA LEU A 190 -8.86 10.65 -2.19
C LEU A 190 -10.32 10.28 -1.90
N GLY A 191 -11.23 10.73 -2.78
CA GLY A 191 -12.66 10.43 -2.70
C GLY A 191 -13.02 8.96 -3.00
N PRO A 192 -14.30 8.58 -2.85
CA PRO A 192 -14.75 7.18 -2.97
C PRO A 192 -14.79 6.64 -4.41
N ALA A 193 -14.64 7.49 -5.42
CA ALA A 193 -14.75 7.13 -6.82
C ALA A 193 -13.38 6.78 -7.43
N THR A 194 -13.35 5.83 -8.36
CA THR A 194 -12.12 5.36 -9.04
C THR A 194 -11.99 5.87 -10.48
N SER A 195 -12.91 6.72 -10.92
CA SER A 195 -12.89 7.42 -12.21
C SER A 195 -13.77 8.66 -12.15
N SER A 196 -13.52 9.62 -13.04
CA SER A 196 -14.26 10.89 -13.16
C SER A 196 -14.30 11.33 -14.62
N THR A 197 -14.63 12.59 -14.88
CA THR A 197 -14.47 13.26 -16.18
C THR A 197 -13.71 14.56 -16.02
N ILE A 198 -13.04 15.02 -17.08
CA ILE A 198 -12.36 16.32 -17.08
C ILE A 198 -13.32 17.46 -16.71
N GLY A 199 -14.58 17.39 -17.15
CA GLY A 199 -15.60 18.37 -16.80
C GLY A 199 -15.96 18.40 -15.32
N GLU A 200 -16.09 17.23 -14.68
CA GLU A 200 -16.35 17.11 -13.24
C GLU A 200 -15.16 17.61 -12.40
N GLU A 201 -13.93 17.24 -12.80
CA GLU A 201 -12.72 17.71 -12.12
C GLU A 201 -12.55 19.23 -12.25
N LYS A 202 -12.82 19.82 -13.43
CA LYS A 202 -12.84 21.29 -13.58
C LYS A 202 -13.88 21.98 -12.71
N GLN A 203 -14.99 21.31 -12.39
CA GLN A 203 -16.06 21.90 -11.58
C GLN A 203 -15.82 21.75 -10.07
N SER A 204 -15.15 20.68 -9.65
CA SER A 204 -15.13 20.28 -8.23
C SER A 204 -13.74 20.09 -7.63
N ASN A 205 -12.73 19.77 -8.44
CA ASN A 205 -11.37 19.56 -7.96
C ASN A 205 -10.71 20.91 -7.72
N TYR A 206 -10.26 21.15 -6.48
CA TYR A 206 -9.63 22.41 -6.08
C TYR A 206 -8.40 22.73 -6.94
N ALA A 207 -7.68 21.72 -7.43
CA ALA A 207 -6.48 21.86 -8.24
C ALA A 207 -6.74 22.45 -9.63
N LEU A 208 -7.95 22.26 -10.18
CA LEU A 208 -8.36 22.78 -11.49
C LEU A 208 -9.22 24.05 -11.39
N GLN A 209 -9.44 24.59 -10.19
CA GLN A 209 -10.12 25.87 -10.01
C GLN A 209 -9.21 27.05 -10.35
N SER A 210 -9.84 28.19 -10.66
CA SER A 210 -9.13 29.45 -10.88
C SER A 210 -8.40 29.89 -9.60
N GLN A 211 -7.08 29.79 -9.61
CA GLN A 211 -6.19 30.22 -8.53
C GLN A 211 -4.83 30.64 -9.12
N THR A 212 -4.02 31.33 -8.34
CA THR A 212 -2.63 31.62 -8.71
C THR A 212 -1.75 30.39 -8.51
N LYS A 213 -0.60 30.35 -9.20
CA LYS A 213 0.37 29.25 -9.06
C LYS A 213 0.91 29.15 -7.64
N GLU A 214 1.12 30.28 -6.98
CA GLU A 214 1.57 30.36 -5.60
C GLU A 214 0.54 29.82 -4.60
N GLU A 215 -0.75 30.12 -4.81
CA GLU A 215 -1.85 29.57 -4.01
C GLU A 215 -1.94 28.04 -4.17
N PHE A 216 -1.81 27.55 -5.40
CA PHE A 216 -1.78 26.12 -5.68
C PHE A 216 -0.61 25.42 -4.97
N ILE A 217 0.62 25.93 -5.15
CA ILE A 217 1.83 25.35 -4.54
C ILE A 217 1.65 25.26 -3.02
N LYS A 218 1.14 26.33 -2.39
CA LYS A 218 0.86 26.32 -0.95
C LYS A 218 -0.17 25.24 -0.61
N ALA A 219 -1.27 25.13 -1.34
CA ALA A 219 -2.33 24.16 -1.07
C ALA A 219 -1.82 22.71 -1.11
N VAL A 220 -1.03 22.36 -2.14
CA VAL A 220 -0.56 20.98 -2.36
C VAL A 220 0.67 20.59 -1.54
N THR A 221 1.34 21.55 -0.88
CA THR A 221 2.56 21.29 -0.07
C THR A 221 2.35 21.42 1.44
N THR A 222 1.15 21.81 1.88
CA THR A 222 0.78 22.03 3.28
C THR A 222 0.05 20.80 3.84
N ASP A 223 0.37 20.44 5.10
CA ASP A 223 -0.17 19.29 5.85
C ASP A 223 -0.09 17.96 5.08
N LEU A 224 1.05 17.72 4.43
CA LEU A 224 1.33 16.43 3.82
C LEU A 224 1.75 15.43 4.90
N PRO A 225 1.12 14.25 4.98
CA PRO A 225 1.53 13.22 5.92
C PRO A 225 2.93 12.69 5.55
N ALA A 226 3.68 12.22 6.54
CA ALA A 226 4.95 11.55 6.27
C ALA A 226 4.74 10.38 5.29
N ALA A 227 5.64 10.26 4.30
CA ALA A 227 5.64 9.13 3.39
C ALA A 227 5.99 7.83 4.15
N PRO A 228 5.34 6.69 3.82
CA PRO A 228 5.76 5.41 4.36
C PRO A 228 7.23 5.11 4.01
N LEU A 229 7.96 4.52 4.95
CA LEU A 229 9.42 4.32 4.82
C LEU A 229 9.82 3.42 3.65
N TYR A 230 8.92 2.57 3.18
CA TYR A 230 9.17 1.69 2.03
C TYR A 230 9.00 2.39 0.67
N PHE A 231 8.44 3.60 0.63
CA PHE A 231 8.16 4.28 -0.64
C PHE A 231 9.42 4.49 -1.51
N PRO A 232 10.52 5.04 -0.94
CA PRO A 232 11.78 5.16 -1.67
C PRO A 232 12.37 3.80 -2.09
N ILE A 233 12.09 2.73 -1.34
CA ILE A 233 12.58 1.39 -1.66
C ILE A 233 11.89 0.87 -2.91
N ASN A 234 10.56 0.97 -3.00
CA ASN A 234 9.81 0.50 -4.17
C ASN A 234 10.10 1.34 -5.42
N ALA A 235 10.16 2.66 -5.28
CA ALA A 235 10.55 3.54 -6.40
C ALA A 235 11.93 3.14 -6.94
N ARG A 236 12.89 2.84 -6.06
CA ARG A 236 14.21 2.32 -6.45
C ARG A 236 14.11 0.95 -7.12
N ILE A 237 13.32 0.01 -6.58
CA ILE A 237 13.11 -1.31 -7.19
C ILE A 237 12.53 -1.18 -8.61
N ASN A 238 11.53 -0.29 -8.80
CA ASN A 238 10.92 -0.04 -10.10
C ASN A 238 11.88 0.64 -11.10
N LYS A 239 12.85 1.42 -10.60
CA LYS A 239 13.88 2.06 -11.42
C LYS A 239 15.05 1.13 -11.79
N GLU A 240 15.51 0.34 -10.82
CA GLU A 240 16.70 -0.51 -10.95
C GLU A 240 16.37 -1.90 -11.51
N GLY A 241 15.11 -2.31 -11.42
CA GLY A 241 14.64 -3.64 -11.81
C GLY A 241 14.73 -4.66 -10.67
N TYR A 242 14.16 -5.84 -10.93
CA TYR A 242 13.92 -6.87 -9.93
C TYR A 242 13.97 -8.27 -10.55
N ASP A 243 14.13 -9.28 -9.68
CA ASP A 243 13.95 -10.69 -10.06
C ASP A 243 12.48 -10.99 -10.39
N SER A 244 12.21 -11.98 -11.25
CA SER A 244 10.84 -12.37 -11.61
C SER A 244 10.06 -12.95 -10.43
N LEU A 245 8.75 -12.70 -10.37
CA LEU A 245 7.88 -13.26 -9.33
C LEU A 245 7.99 -14.80 -9.21
N ASP A 246 8.15 -15.51 -10.33
CA ASP A 246 8.34 -16.98 -10.34
C ASP A 246 9.55 -17.43 -9.51
N LYS A 247 10.65 -16.67 -9.54
CA LYS A 247 11.87 -16.99 -8.78
C LYS A 247 11.65 -16.81 -7.28
N ILE A 248 10.89 -15.79 -6.89
CA ILE A 248 10.48 -15.59 -5.50
C ILE A 248 9.59 -16.76 -5.07
N MET A 249 8.64 -17.15 -5.91
CA MET A 249 7.72 -18.27 -5.65
C MET A 249 8.45 -19.61 -5.44
N GLU A 250 9.49 -19.90 -6.21
CA GLU A 250 10.29 -21.14 -6.08
C GLU A 250 10.88 -21.29 -4.66
N ALA A 251 11.39 -20.20 -4.08
CA ALA A 251 11.91 -20.22 -2.72
C ALA A 251 10.77 -20.19 -1.68
N ALA A 252 9.83 -19.27 -1.85
CA ALA A 252 8.81 -18.96 -0.87
C ALA A 252 7.77 -20.07 -0.66
N LEU A 253 7.47 -20.85 -1.71
CA LEU A 253 6.52 -21.97 -1.65
C LEU A 253 7.20 -23.30 -1.27
N THR A 254 8.36 -23.23 -0.61
CA THR A 254 9.00 -24.40 -0.01
C THR A 254 8.32 -24.76 1.32
N PRO A 255 7.70 -25.96 1.45
CA PRO A 255 7.14 -26.40 2.72
C PRO A 255 8.27 -26.74 3.70
N LEU A 256 8.21 -26.17 4.90
CA LEU A 256 9.15 -26.42 6.00
C LEU A 256 8.48 -27.29 7.06
N SER A 257 9.13 -28.39 7.44
CA SER A 257 8.73 -29.15 8.63
C SER A 257 8.92 -28.30 9.89
N PRO A 258 8.23 -28.56 11.01
CA PRO A 258 8.49 -27.85 12.27
C PRO A 258 9.98 -27.85 12.68
N ALA A 259 10.70 -28.95 12.42
CA ALA A 259 12.12 -29.06 12.68
C ALA A 259 12.98 -28.16 11.77
N ASP A 260 12.65 -28.03 10.49
CA ASP A 260 13.36 -27.15 9.56
C ASP A 260 12.99 -25.68 9.76
N PHE A 261 11.74 -25.40 10.13
CA PHE A 261 11.27 -24.08 10.51
C PHE A 261 12.06 -23.54 11.71
N LYS A 262 12.29 -24.38 12.74
CA LYS A 262 13.15 -24.02 13.89
C LYS A 262 14.58 -23.65 13.51
N LYS A 263 15.18 -24.34 12.54
CA LYS A 263 16.55 -23.99 12.09
C LYS A 263 16.62 -22.56 11.53
N TRP A 264 15.55 -22.09 10.90
CA TRP A 264 15.46 -20.69 10.48
C TRP A 264 15.30 -19.74 11.67
N MET A 265 14.55 -20.15 12.70
CA MET A 265 14.36 -19.39 13.94
C MET A 265 15.65 -19.26 14.79
N GLU A 266 16.63 -20.16 14.62
CA GLU A 266 17.94 -20.05 15.27
C GLU A 266 18.72 -18.80 14.81
N ASN A 267 18.37 -18.22 13.67
CA ASN A 267 18.92 -16.94 13.20
C ASN A 267 18.04 -15.79 13.71
N GLU A 268 18.60 -14.94 14.58
CA GLU A 268 17.91 -13.77 15.17
C GLU A 268 17.43 -12.76 14.12
N ASP A 269 18.04 -12.74 12.94
CA ASP A 269 17.65 -11.90 11.82
C ASP A 269 16.40 -12.41 11.06
N THR A 270 15.97 -13.66 11.27
CA THR A 270 14.80 -14.22 10.60
C THR A 270 13.51 -13.59 11.13
N ILE A 271 12.70 -13.10 10.21
CA ILE A 271 11.34 -12.66 10.48
C ILE A 271 10.40 -13.84 10.31
N ILE A 272 9.65 -14.15 11.38
CA ILE A 272 8.53 -15.08 11.32
C ILE A 272 7.28 -14.25 11.09
N LEU A 273 6.70 -14.33 9.90
CA LEU A 273 5.50 -13.58 9.55
C LEU A 273 4.30 -14.51 9.53
N ASP A 274 3.36 -14.29 10.45
CA ASP A 274 2.09 -14.99 10.49
C ASP A 274 1.02 -14.17 9.76
N THR A 275 0.49 -14.73 8.67
CA THR A 275 -0.49 -14.08 7.81
C THR A 275 -1.91 -14.60 8.03
N ARG A 276 -2.14 -15.41 9.06
CA ARG A 276 -3.48 -15.86 9.45
C ARG A 276 -4.32 -14.70 9.97
N SER A 277 -5.63 -14.92 10.06
CA SER A 277 -6.52 -13.91 10.64
C SER A 277 -6.11 -13.52 12.07
N ALA A 278 -6.31 -12.26 12.42
CA ALA A 278 -5.96 -11.74 13.75
C ALA A 278 -6.60 -12.56 14.88
N GLY A 279 -7.86 -12.99 14.71
CA GLY A 279 -8.57 -13.79 15.70
C GLY A 279 -8.07 -15.23 15.84
N ASP A 280 -7.43 -15.81 14.83
CA ASP A 280 -6.77 -17.12 14.95
C ASP A 280 -5.34 -17.00 15.47
N PHE A 281 -4.68 -15.87 15.19
CA PHE A 281 -3.38 -15.53 15.76
C PHE A 281 -3.46 -15.38 17.29
N THR A 282 -4.40 -14.58 17.82
CA THR A 282 -4.48 -14.31 19.26
C THR A 282 -4.69 -15.58 20.10
N LYS A 283 -5.43 -16.57 19.58
CA LYS A 283 -5.66 -17.85 20.27
C LYS A 283 -4.38 -18.68 20.44
N GLN A 284 -3.55 -18.75 19.41
CA GLN A 284 -2.30 -19.51 19.40
C GLN A 284 -1.44 -19.17 18.18
N PHE A 285 -0.14 -19.00 18.39
CA PHE A 285 0.83 -18.73 17.32
C PHE A 285 2.24 -19.23 17.67
N VAL A 286 3.13 -19.28 16.68
CA VAL A 286 4.54 -19.65 16.87
C VAL A 286 5.26 -18.52 17.61
N PRO A 287 5.93 -18.75 18.75
CA PRO A 287 6.61 -17.69 19.51
C PRO A 287 7.57 -16.87 18.63
N GLY A 288 7.55 -15.55 18.82
CA GLY A 288 8.35 -14.60 18.03
C GLY A 288 7.75 -14.18 16.68
N SER A 289 6.57 -14.70 16.31
CA SER A 289 5.87 -14.29 15.09
C SER A 289 5.34 -12.86 15.17
N ILE A 290 5.42 -12.15 14.04
CA ILE A 290 4.71 -10.90 13.80
C ILE A 290 3.40 -11.24 13.07
N SER A 291 2.27 -10.76 13.59
CA SER A 291 0.96 -10.92 12.96
C SER A 291 0.71 -9.81 11.96
N ILE A 292 0.51 -10.13 10.69
CA ILE A 292 -0.07 -9.22 9.70
C ILE A 292 -1.04 -10.04 8.83
N GLY A 293 -2.32 -10.03 9.18
CA GLY A 293 -3.35 -10.84 8.50
C GLY A 293 -3.71 -10.37 7.09
N LEU A 294 -4.17 -11.27 6.24
CA LEU A 294 -4.56 -10.96 4.85
C LEU A 294 -5.88 -10.17 4.74
N GLU A 295 -6.69 -10.11 5.79
CA GLU A 295 -7.99 -9.43 5.82
C GLU A 295 -7.92 -7.89 5.91
N GLY A 296 -6.73 -7.33 6.16
CA GLY A 296 -6.50 -5.90 6.27
C GLY A 296 -5.67 -5.30 5.13
N ARG A 297 -5.02 -4.16 5.41
CA ARG A 297 -4.03 -3.53 4.52
C ARG A 297 -2.68 -4.23 4.58
N PHE A 298 -2.69 -5.55 4.37
CA PHE A 298 -1.56 -6.46 4.58
C PHE A 298 -0.25 -5.92 3.97
N ALA A 299 -0.27 -5.61 2.67
CA ALA A 299 0.92 -5.20 1.93
C ALA A 299 1.50 -3.87 2.46
N GLU A 300 0.65 -2.88 2.77
CA GLU A 300 1.08 -1.60 3.35
C GLU A 300 1.72 -1.77 4.73
N TRP A 301 1.11 -2.60 5.60
CA TRP A 301 1.67 -2.86 6.93
C TRP A 301 2.95 -3.67 6.87
N ALA A 302 3.04 -4.68 5.99
CA ALA A 302 4.28 -5.41 5.76
C ALA A 302 5.40 -4.46 5.32
N GLY A 303 5.15 -3.62 4.29
CA GLY A 303 6.14 -2.65 3.81
C GLY A 303 6.53 -1.63 4.88
N SER A 304 5.59 -1.19 5.71
CA SER A 304 5.88 -0.18 6.73
C SER A 304 6.60 -0.73 7.96
N LEU A 305 6.41 -2.02 8.29
CA LEU A 305 6.86 -2.59 9.56
C LEU A 305 8.02 -3.58 9.43
N LEU A 306 8.18 -4.22 8.26
CA LEU A 306 9.14 -5.30 8.10
C LEU A 306 10.40 -4.84 7.33
N PRO A 307 11.58 -5.30 7.73
CA PRO A 307 12.81 -5.05 7.00
C PRO A 307 12.85 -5.86 5.68
N PHE A 308 13.29 -5.21 4.61
CA PHE A 308 13.32 -5.77 3.25
C PHE A 308 14.53 -6.68 2.96
N ASP A 309 15.59 -6.53 3.74
CA ASP A 309 16.88 -7.20 3.59
C ASP A 309 17.01 -8.46 4.45
N LYS A 310 16.03 -8.73 5.32
CA LYS A 310 16.03 -9.85 6.25
C LYS A 310 15.25 -11.05 5.68
N PRO A 311 15.65 -12.29 6.02
CA PRO A 311 14.91 -13.47 5.61
C PRO A 311 13.55 -13.54 6.30
N ILE A 312 12.52 -13.91 5.55
CA ILE A 312 11.14 -14.10 6.02
C ILE A 312 10.76 -15.57 5.83
N ILE A 313 10.20 -16.18 6.88
CA ILE A 313 9.49 -17.46 6.79
C ILE A 313 8.03 -17.25 7.21
N LEU A 314 7.12 -17.96 6.56
CA LEU A 314 5.68 -17.70 6.69
C LEU A 314 4.97 -18.73 7.58
N VAL A 315 3.99 -18.25 8.34
CA VAL A 315 2.92 -19.07 8.91
C VAL A 315 1.63 -18.59 8.25
N THR A 316 0.89 -19.47 7.58
CA THR A 316 -0.27 -19.09 6.77
C THR A 316 -1.48 -19.93 7.11
N GLU A 317 -2.65 -19.48 6.66
CA GLU A 317 -3.79 -20.38 6.50
C GLU A 317 -3.51 -21.33 5.34
N GLU A 318 -4.02 -22.56 5.44
CA GLU A 318 -3.84 -23.58 4.41
C GLU A 318 -4.43 -23.09 3.08
N GLY A 319 -3.61 -23.10 2.02
CA GLY A 319 -4.00 -22.66 0.68
C GLY A 319 -3.80 -21.17 0.43
N GLN A 320 -3.39 -20.39 1.44
CA GLN A 320 -3.11 -18.95 1.31
C GLN A 320 -1.62 -18.63 1.14
N GLU A 321 -0.76 -19.64 1.05
CA GLU A 321 0.70 -19.48 0.94
C GLU A 321 1.07 -18.60 -0.26
N ARG A 322 0.50 -18.92 -1.44
CA ARG A 322 0.74 -18.18 -2.68
C ARG A 322 0.28 -16.73 -2.55
N GLU A 323 -0.90 -16.50 -1.97
CA GLU A 323 -1.46 -15.15 -1.85
C GLU A 323 -0.59 -14.27 -0.93
N SER A 324 -0.12 -14.81 0.20
CA SER A 324 0.81 -14.11 1.09
C SER A 324 2.09 -13.69 0.35
N VAL A 325 2.68 -14.60 -0.43
CA VAL A 325 3.90 -14.31 -1.22
C VAL A 325 3.63 -13.27 -2.29
N VAL A 326 2.53 -13.38 -3.06
CA VAL A 326 2.18 -12.38 -4.08
C VAL A 326 2.07 -11.00 -3.45
N ARG A 327 1.33 -10.87 -2.35
CA ARG A 327 1.09 -9.56 -1.74
C ARG A 327 2.33 -8.95 -1.08
N LEU A 328 3.24 -9.77 -0.57
CA LEU A 328 4.56 -9.32 -0.11
C LEU A 328 5.41 -8.83 -1.29
N ALA A 329 5.44 -9.59 -2.39
CA ALA A 329 6.18 -9.21 -3.58
C ALA A 329 5.63 -7.92 -4.23
N ARG A 330 4.32 -7.65 -4.12
CA ARG A 330 3.70 -6.39 -4.57
C ARG A 330 4.31 -5.16 -3.92
N VAL A 331 4.87 -5.27 -2.72
CA VAL A 331 5.54 -4.16 -2.05
C VAL A 331 7.03 -4.37 -1.93
N GLY A 332 7.63 -5.29 -2.70
CA GLY A 332 9.08 -5.41 -2.88
C GLY A 332 9.81 -6.44 -2.01
N PHE A 333 9.12 -7.23 -1.20
CA PHE A 333 9.76 -8.33 -0.47
C PHE A 333 10.14 -9.46 -1.42
N SER A 334 11.39 -9.93 -1.31
CA SER A 334 11.94 -11.02 -2.13
C SER A 334 12.65 -12.11 -1.32
N GLN A 335 13.01 -11.85 -0.06
CA GLN A 335 13.74 -12.77 0.81
C GLN A 335 12.79 -13.71 1.57
N ILE A 336 11.90 -14.39 0.87
CA ILE A 336 10.91 -15.31 1.47
C ILE A 336 11.38 -16.74 1.25
N HIS A 337 11.62 -17.49 2.33
CA HIS A 337 12.38 -18.75 2.31
C HIS A 337 11.58 -20.00 2.67
N GLY A 338 10.24 -19.91 2.65
CA GLY A 338 9.34 -21.03 2.86
C GLY A 338 8.20 -20.72 3.81
N TYR A 339 7.36 -21.72 4.06
CA TYR A 339 6.24 -21.64 4.98
C TYR A 339 6.16 -22.87 5.88
N LEU A 340 5.56 -22.73 7.05
CA LEU A 340 5.35 -23.83 8.00
C LEU A 340 4.33 -24.83 7.45
N ALA A 341 4.79 -26.01 7.05
CA ALA A 341 3.93 -27.07 6.52
C ALA A 341 2.98 -27.59 7.60
N GLY A 342 1.67 -27.52 7.33
CA GLY A 342 0.62 -27.87 8.29
C GLY A 342 0.37 -26.82 9.38
N GLY A 343 1.00 -25.64 9.26
CA GLY A 343 0.75 -24.47 10.10
C GLY A 343 0.96 -24.71 11.60
N VAL A 344 0.29 -23.89 12.41
CA VAL A 344 0.41 -23.92 13.88
C VAL A 344 -0.06 -25.26 14.48
N GLU A 345 -0.96 -25.97 13.80
CA GLU A 345 -1.40 -27.29 14.29
C GLU A 345 -0.27 -28.33 14.18
N ALA A 346 0.48 -28.36 13.06
CA ALA A 346 1.63 -29.24 12.93
C ALA A 346 2.75 -28.88 13.92
N TRP A 347 2.96 -27.58 14.19
CA TRP A 347 3.87 -27.10 15.22
C TRP A 347 3.50 -27.62 16.62
N ARG A 348 2.23 -27.51 16.99
CA ARG A 348 1.69 -28.01 18.26
C ARG A 348 1.80 -29.54 18.37
N GLN A 349 1.49 -30.26 17.29
CA GLN A 349 1.59 -31.73 17.26
C GLN A 349 3.04 -32.22 17.36
N ALA A 350 4.01 -31.42 16.93
CA ALA A 350 5.43 -31.67 17.14
C ALA A 350 5.88 -31.46 18.60
N GLY A 351 4.99 -30.98 19.47
CA GLY A 351 5.28 -30.73 20.88
C GLY A 351 6.03 -29.42 21.14
N GLU A 352 6.04 -28.51 20.17
CA GLU A 352 6.67 -27.20 20.30
C GLU A 352 5.78 -26.23 21.09
N GLU A 353 6.40 -25.24 21.73
CA GLU A 353 5.70 -24.22 22.51
C GLU A 353 4.90 -23.28 21.61
N ILE A 354 3.71 -22.90 22.08
CA ILE A 354 2.87 -21.87 21.45
C ILE A 354 2.83 -20.64 22.34
N ASP A 355 2.54 -19.51 21.74
CA ASP A 355 2.21 -18.28 22.46
C ASP A 355 0.77 -17.82 22.11
N LEU A 356 0.19 -16.95 22.95
CA LEU A 356 -1.18 -16.43 22.80
C LEU A 356 -1.27 -14.95 23.20
N ILE A 357 -2.27 -14.24 22.70
CA ILE A 357 -2.64 -12.89 23.16
C ILE A 357 -4.03 -13.00 23.78
N ILE A 358 -4.17 -12.51 25.01
CA ILE A 358 -5.46 -12.52 25.68
C ILE A 358 -6.32 -11.43 25.05
N ASP A 359 -7.41 -11.83 24.40
CA ASP A 359 -8.46 -10.91 23.97
C ASP A 359 -9.37 -10.60 25.16
N VAL A 360 -9.71 -9.33 25.33
CA VAL A 360 -10.66 -8.85 26.34
C VAL A 360 -11.77 -8.06 25.68
N GLU A 361 -12.98 -8.23 26.19
CA GLU A 361 -14.13 -7.43 25.80
C GLU A 361 -14.04 -6.02 26.42
N VAL A 362 -14.77 -5.07 25.83
CA VAL A 362 -14.70 -3.67 26.25
C VAL A 362 -15.31 -3.44 27.63
N ASP A 363 -16.28 -4.27 28.03
CA ASP A 363 -16.86 -4.23 29.37
C ASP A 363 -15.88 -4.76 30.44
N GLU A 364 -15.06 -5.76 30.12
CA GLU A 364 -13.96 -6.21 30.99
C GLU A 364 -12.94 -5.08 31.22
N LEU A 365 -12.51 -4.38 30.16
CA LEU A 365 -11.67 -3.19 30.30
C LEU A 365 -12.32 -2.15 31.22
N ALA A 366 -13.60 -1.84 31.03
CA ALA A 366 -14.32 -0.87 31.85
C ALA A 366 -14.42 -1.30 33.33
N MET A 367 -14.50 -2.61 33.60
CA MET A 367 -14.51 -3.15 34.96
C MET A 367 -13.12 -3.12 35.60
N ASP A 368 -12.05 -3.34 34.84
CA ASP A 368 -10.69 -3.38 35.38
C ASP A 368 -10.12 -1.99 35.66
N MET A 369 -10.39 -1.00 34.80
CA MET A 369 -9.84 0.37 34.88
C MET A 369 -9.94 1.03 36.27
N PRO A 370 -11.04 0.92 37.04
CA PRO A 370 -11.14 1.54 38.36
C PRO A 370 -10.40 0.81 39.49
N TYR A 371 -9.95 -0.43 39.26
CA TYR A 371 -9.44 -1.32 40.31
C TYR A 371 -8.01 -1.83 40.07
N ASP A 372 -7.48 -1.68 38.86
CA ASP A 372 -6.11 -2.06 38.52
C ASP A 372 -5.21 -0.83 38.37
N ASP A 373 -4.47 -0.51 39.43
CA ASP A 373 -3.51 0.60 39.46
C ASP A 373 -2.32 0.41 38.50
N HIS A 374 -2.13 -0.80 37.93
CA HIS A 374 -1.09 -1.08 36.94
C HIS A 374 -1.62 -1.13 35.50
N LEU A 375 -2.93 -0.90 35.29
CA LEU A 375 -3.52 -0.90 33.96
C LEU A 375 -3.03 0.29 33.15
N VAL A 376 -2.55 0.01 31.94
CA VAL A 376 -2.19 1.05 30.96
C VAL A 376 -2.97 0.80 29.68
N ALA A 377 -3.87 1.71 29.35
CA ALA A 377 -4.54 1.72 28.06
C ALA A 377 -3.55 2.23 26.98
N VAL A 378 -3.30 1.41 25.96
CA VAL A 378 -2.34 1.71 24.89
C VAL A 378 -3.09 1.88 23.58
N ASP A 379 -3.06 3.10 23.05
CA ASP A 379 -3.68 3.45 21.77
C ASP A 379 -2.64 3.41 20.65
N VAL A 380 -2.78 2.46 19.72
CA VAL A 380 -1.82 2.29 18.62
C VAL A 380 -2.25 2.95 17.31
N ARG A 381 -3.26 3.82 17.38
CA ARG A 381 -3.70 4.65 16.23
C ARG A 381 -2.72 5.78 15.96
N ARG A 382 -2.86 6.42 14.79
CA ARG A 382 -2.07 7.60 14.43
C ARG A 382 -2.38 8.75 15.38
N GLU A 383 -1.43 9.66 15.56
CA GLU A 383 -1.54 10.81 16.47
C GLU A 383 -2.82 11.63 16.22
N ALA A 384 -3.18 11.88 14.95
CA ALA A 384 -4.40 12.58 14.59
C ALA A 384 -5.69 11.85 15.01
N GLU A 385 -5.72 10.51 14.91
CA GLU A 385 -6.85 9.69 15.38
C GLU A 385 -6.96 9.72 16.91
N PHE A 386 -5.82 9.72 17.62
CA PHE A 386 -5.75 9.84 19.07
C PHE A 386 -6.23 11.22 19.53
N ALA A 387 -5.78 12.28 18.87
CA ALA A 387 -6.15 13.65 19.18
C ALA A 387 -7.65 13.93 19.01
N ASP A 388 -8.29 13.35 17.99
CA ASP A 388 -9.74 13.48 17.78
C ASP A 388 -10.59 12.74 18.85
N GLY A 389 -9.98 11.85 19.62
CA GLY A 389 -10.58 11.26 20.82
C GLY A 389 -9.90 9.97 21.24
N HIS A 390 -9.63 9.80 22.54
CA HIS A 390 -8.98 8.62 23.12
C HIS A 390 -9.45 8.38 24.56
N VAL A 391 -9.12 7.21 25.13
CA VAL A 391 -9.42 6.87 26.54
C VAL A 391 -8.62 7.80 27.46
N ARG A 392 -9.26 8.37 28.49
CA ARG A 392 -8.57 9.22 29.47
C ARG A 392 -7.38 8.46 30.09
N GLY A 393 -6.20 9.08 30.02
CA GLY A 393 -4.97 8.51 30.57
C GLY A 393 -4.31 7.45 29.70
N ALA A 394 -4.83 7.17 28.50
CA ALA A 394 -4.16 6.29 27.55
C ALA A 394 -2.84 6.90 27.05
N VAL A 395 -1.89 6.02 26.76
CA VAL A 395 -0.63 6.36 26.09
C VAL A 395 -0.78 6.10 24.60
N ASN A 396 -0.40 7.06 23.75
CA ASN A 396 -0.37 6.85 22.31
C ASN A 396 0.98 6.26 21.90
N PHE A 397 0.96 5.05 21.36
CA PHE A 397 2.11 4.40 20.71
C PHE A 397 1.71 4.01 19.29
N PRO A 398 1.73 4.96 18.33
CA PRO A 398 1.39 4.68 16.94
C PRO A 398 2.12 3.44 16.42
N LEU A 399 1.41 2.54 15.73
CA LEU A 399 1.95 1.25 15.29
C LEU A 399 3.27 1.37 14.48
N ASN A 400 3.44 2.45 13.70
CA ASN A 400 4.66 2.68 12.93
C ASN A 400 5.91 2.86 13.81
N ASP A 401 5.73 3.40 15.02
CA ASP A 401 6.84 3.72 15.93
C ASP A 401 7.34 2.48 16.66
N LEU A 402 6.52 1.42 16.72
CA LEU A 402 6.86 0.12 17.32
C LEU A 402 7.91 -0.66 16.51
N THR A 403 8.32 -0.14 15.35
CA THR A 403 9.46 -0.67 14.58
C THR A 403 10.80 -0.37 15.25
N ASP A 404 10.88 0.69 16.06
CA ASP A 404 12.04 0.98 16.91
C ASP A 404 11.82 0.38 18.31
N PRO A 405 12.61 -0.64 18.73
CA PRO A 405 12.52 -1.18 20.08
C PRO A 405 12.68 -0.13 21.19
N GLY A 406 13.39 0.97 20.91
CA GLY A 406 13.55 2.09 21.84
C GLY A 406 12.24 2.79 22.20
N SER A 407 11.23 2.76 21.33
CA SER A 407 9.90 3.32 21.62
C SER A 407 9.20 2.63 22.79
N MET A 408 9.53 1.36 23.04
CA MET A 408 8.94 0.52 24.07
C MET A 408 9.73 0.51 25.39
N ALA A 409 10.84 1.25 25.48
CA ALA A 409 11.74 1.22 26.64
C ALA A 409 11.10 1.73 27.96
N ASN A 410 10.02 2.51 27.87
CA ASN A 410 9.29 3.04 29.03
C ASN A 410 8.16 2.11 29.52
N ILE A 411 7.94 0.97 28.88
CA ILE A 411 6.98 -0.03 29.33
C ILE A 411 7.58 -0.79 30.51
N GLU A 412 6.92 -0.72 31.67
CA GLU A 412 7.40 -1.36 32.89
C GLU A 412 6.85 -2.78 33.02
N GLU A 413 7.64 -3.72 33.55
CA GLU A 413 7.26 -5.14 33.67
C GLU A 413 5.95 -5.39 34.44
N LEU A 414 5.63 -4.50 35.40
CA LEU A 414 4.42 -4.63 36.24
C LEU A 414 3.15 -4.10 35.57
N GLN A 415 3.27 -3.38 34.45
CA GLN A 415 2.11 -2.80 33.76
C GLN A 415 1.27 -3.89 33.09
N ASN A 416 -0.05 -3.77 33.21
CA ASN A 416 -1.03 -4.57 32.47
C ASN A 416 -1.47 -3.77 31.25
N LEU A 417 -0.93 -4.11 30.07
CA LEU A 417 -1.23 -3.35 28.85
C LEU A 417 -2.57 -3.77 28.25
N TYR A 418 -3.45 -2.80 27.98
CA TYR A 418 -4.70 -3.00 27.24
C TYR A 418 -4.58 -2.26 25.92
N ILE A 419 -4.22 -3.00 24.88
CA ILE A 419 -3.85 -2.47 23.57
C ILE A 419 -5.10 -2.39 22.71
N TYR A 420 -5.36 -1.21 22.15
CA TYR A 420 -6.47 -1.00 21.23
C TYR A 420 -6.06 -0.13 20.05
N CYS A 421 -6.79 -0.29 18.95
CA CYS A 421 -6.70 0.59 17.78
C CYS A 421 -8.11 1.03 17.37
N GLY A 422 -8.34 1.41 16.10
CA GLY A 422 -9.69 1.78 15.66
C GLY A 422 -10.71 0.63 15.74
N SER A 423 -10.33 -0.57 15.32
CA SER A 423 -11.25 -1.72 15.11
C SER A 423 -10.71 -3.09 15.51
N GLY A 424 -9.47 -3.20 15.98
CA GLY A 424 -8.84 -4.45 16.45
C GLY A 424 -7.69 -4.98 15.58
N TYR A 425 -7.64 -4.65 14.28
CA TYR A 425 -6.60 -5.20 13.39
C TYR A 425 -5.18 -4.75 13.75
N ARG A 426 -4.96 -3.43 13.89
CA ARG A 426 -3.64 -2.86 14.23
C ARG A 426 -3.15 -3.22 15.63
N SER A 427 -4.06 -3.43 16.58
CA SER A 427 -3.69 -3.76 17.96
C SER A 427 -3.14 -5.18 18.09
N VAL A 428 -3.58 -6.13 17.26
CA VAL A 428 -2.98 -7.47 17.21
C VAL A 428 -1.57 -7.43 16.60
N ILE A 429 -1.35 -6.60 15.57
CA ILE A 429 0.01 -6.37 15.02
C ILE A 429 0.91 -5.80 16.12
N ALA A 430 0.48 -4.73 16.78
CA ALA A 430 1.24 -4.10 17.87
C ALA A 430 1.55 -5.09 19.00
N ALA A 431 0.56 -5.87 19.43
CA ALA A 431 0.74 -6.91 20.44
C ALA A 431 1.79 -7.93 20.01
N SER A 432 1.76 -8.41 18.76
CA SER A 432 2.77 -9.35 18.26
C SER A 432 4.20 -8.76 18.26
N LEU A 433 4.36 -7.48 17.91
CA LEU A 433 5.64 -6.77 17.98
C LEU A 433 6.12 -6.64 19.43
N MET A 434 5.24 -6.29 20.36
CA MET A 434 5.54 -6.20 21.79
C MET A 434 5.94 -7.57 22.37
N LYS A 435 5.22 -8.64 22.05
CA LYS A 435 5.57 -10.01 22.49
C LYS A 435 6.92 -10.45 21.94
N ARG A 436 7.25 -10.08 20.69
CA ARG A 436 8.58 -10.34 20.11
C ARG A 436 9.70 -9.62 20.86
N GLN A 437 9.43 -8.47 21.49
CA GLN A 437 10.39 -7.74 22.34
C GLN A 437 10.38 -8.21 23.82
N GLY A 438 9.67 -9.29 24.14
CA GLY A 438 9.60 -9.84 25.51
C GLY A 438 8.55 -9.18 26.41
N ILE A 439 7.66 -8.36 25.86
CA ILE A 439 6.55 -7.77 26.62
C ILE A 439 5.36 -8.73 26.57
N HIS A 440 5.16 -9.49 27.64
CA HIS A 440 4.15 -10.56 27.68
C HIS A 440 2.86 -10.18 28.40
N ASN A 441 2.88 -9.19 29.30
CA ASN A 441 1.72 -8.79 30.09
C ASN A 441 0.81 -7.81 29.34
N LEU A 442 0.22 -8.30 28.24
CA LEU A 442 -0.64 -7.51 27.36
C LEU A 442 -1.93 -8.23 27.00
N ARG A 443 -2.95 -7.43 26.70
CA ARG A 443 -4.28 -7.84 26.26
C ARG A 443 -4.67 -7.02 25.04
N ASN A 444 -5.36 -7.63 24.10
CA ASN A 444 -5.96 -6.94 22.96
C ASN A 444 -7.43 -6.64 23.26
N VAL A 445 -7.85 -5.38 23.10
CA VAL A 445 -9.23 -4.96 23.35
C VAL A 445 -10.05 -5.14 22.07
N LEU A 446 -11.03 -6.04 22.13
CA LEU A 446 -11.90 -6.36 21.01
C LEU A 446 -12.76 -5.16 20.59
N GLY A 447 -13.00 -5.02 19.28
CA GLY A 447 -13.75 -3.90 18.70
C GLY A 447 -13.01 -2.54 18.71
N GLY A 448 -11.92 -2.41 19.46
CA GLY A 448 -11.09 -1.20 19.54
C GLY A 448 -11.85 0.04 19.98
N PHE A 449 -11.34 1.21 19.60
CA PHE A 449 -11.88 2.53 19.95
C PHE A 449 -13.33 2.71 19.52
N ASN A 450 -13.75 2.08 18.41
CA ASN A 450 -15.14 2.13 17.95
C ASN A 450 -16.12 1.55 18.97
N ALA A 451 -15.72 0.50 19.69
CA ALA A 451 -16.50 -0.10 20.76
C ALA A 451 -16.28 0.60 22.10
N ILE A 452 -15.03 0.98 22.42
CA ILE A 452 -14.69 1.73 23.64
C ILE A 452 -15.49 3.04 23.74
N ARG A 453 -15.57 3.83 22.67
CA ARG A 453 -16.21 5.16 22.72
C ARG A 453 -17.72 5.13 23.02
N VAL A 454 -18.36 3.97 22.91
CA VAL A 454 -19.78 3.78 23.23
C VAL A 454 -20.00 3.01 24.53
N GLN A 455 -18.92 2.57 25.20
CA GLN A 455 -18.98 1.83 26.46
C GLN A 455 -19.21 2.78 27.64
N GLU A 456 -20.19 2.45 28.48
CA GLU A 456 -20.37 3.14 29.76
C GLU A 456 -19.24 2.80 30.74
N GLY A 457 -18.77 3.80 31.48
CA GLY A 457 -17.71 3.64 32.48
C GLY A 457 -16.29 3.97 31.97
N ILE A 458 -16.12 4.17 30.66
CA ILE A 458 -14.84 4.63 30.08
C ILE A 458 -14.97 6.10 29.67
N GLU A 459 -14.10 6.94 30.21
CA GLU A 459 -14.09 8.37 29.87
C GLU A 459 -13.23 8.63 28.61
N ILE A 460 -13.81 9.33 27.64
CA ILE A 460 -13.14 9.74 26.39
C ILE A 460 -12.78 11.22 26.43
N VAL A 461 -11.54 11.55 26.08
CA VAL A 461 -11.02 12.92 26.02
C VAL A 461 -10.43 13.21 24.64
N LYS A 462 -10.31 14.49 24.28
CA LYS A 462 -9.66 14.97 23.05
C LYS A 462 -8.38 15.72 23.39
N ASP A 463 -7.41 15.67 22.50
CA ASP A 463 -6.19 16.49 22.59
C ASP A 463 -6.21 17.56 21.50
N ASN A 464 -6.34 18.83 21.91
CA ASN A 464 -6.37 19.95 20.97
C ASN A 464 -4.98 20.38 20.50
N SER A 465 -3.90 19.77 21.01
CA SER A 465 -2.52 20.17 20.67
C SER A 465 -2.07 19.71 19.28
N VAL A 466 -2.68 18.67 18.72
CA VAL A 466 -2.32 18.04 17.43
C VAL A 466 -3.33 18.35 16.30
N LEU A 467 -4.43 19.04 16.61
CA LEU A 467 -5.54 19.32 15.67
C LEU A 467 -5.45 20.69 14.97
N ASN A 468 -4.32 21.39 15.06
CA ASN A 468 -4.12 22.72 14.44
C ASN A 468 -3.10 22.69 13.31
#